data_AF-A0A2W1N2Y0-F1
#
_entry.id   AF-A0A2W1N2Y0-F1
#
_cell.length_a   1.000
_cell.length_b   1.000
_cell.length_c   1.000
_cell.angle_alpha   90.00
_cell.angle_beta   90.00
_cell.angle_gamma   90.00
#
_symmetry.space_group_name_H-M   'P 1'
#
loop_
_entity.id
_entity.type
_entity.pdbx_description
1 polymer ?
#
loop_
_entity_poly.entity_id
_entity_poly.type
_entity_poly.pdbx_seq_one_letter_code
_entity_poly.pdbx_strand_id
1 'polypeptide(L)'
;MEDRLREVVRHIGPSTLAKNTTISDRRRWQTVATDFRTKTRVEDLAALLAIYPEYELYIIHGETDLARGQISPGVTEADVRLAGDGAGSR
;
A
#
# COMPACT_ATOMS: atom_id res chain seq x y z
N MET A 1 7.47 7.04 -5.14
CA MET A 1 6.75 5.86 -5.65
C MET A 1 7.25 4.57 -5.01
N GLU A 2 8.52 4.18 -5.20
CA GLU A 2 9.06 2.91 -4.68
C GLU A 2 8.95 2.79 -3.15
N ASP A 3 9.18 3.89 -2.43
CA ASP A 3 9.06 3.94 -0.97
C ASP A 3 7.61 3.69 -0.48
N ARG A 4 6.62 4.24 -1.21
CA ARG A 4 5.19 4.03 -0.92
C ARG A 4 4.75 2.60 -1.22
N LEU A 5 5.22 2.02 -2.33
CA LEU A 5 4.98 0.59 -2.61
C LEU A 5 5.53 -0.28 -1.48
N ARG A 6 6.76 0.02 -1.03
CA ARG A 6 7.42 -0.68 0.08
C ARG A 6 6.66 -0.56 1.40
N GLU A 7 6.06 0.59 1.66
CA GLU A 7 5.19 0.81 2.81
C GLU A 7 3.92 -0.03 2.75
N VAL A 8 3.21 -0.05 1.61
CA VAL A 8 2.03 -0.90 1.39
C VAL A 8 2.38 -2.38 1.54
N VAL A 9 3.50 -2.81 0.97
CA VAL A 9 3.98 -4.20 1.08
C VAL A 9 4.29 -4.58 2.52
N ARG A 10 4.86 -3.68 3.33
CA ARG A 10 5.06 -3.90 4.77
C ARG A 10 3.75 -3.97 5.54
N HIS A 11 2.80 -3.11 5.20
CA HIS A 11 1.49 -3.04 5.84
C HIS A 11 0.66 -4.31 5.62
N ILE A 12 0.56 -4.78 4.36
CA ILE A 12 -0.17 -6.01 4.00
C ILE A 12 0.59 -7.26 4.46
N GLY A 13 1.92 -7.23 4.33
CA GLY A 13 2.80 -8.32 4.72
C GLY A 13 3.24 -9.19 3.53
N PRO A 14 4.55 -9.53 3.44
CA PRO A 14 5.09 -10.36 2.36
C PRO A 14 4.45 -11.73 2.18
N SER A 15 4.04 -12.36 3.29
CA SER A 15 3.39 -13.68 3.26
C SER A 15 1.99 -13.63 2.68
N THR A 16 1.26 -12.53 2.91
CA THR A 16 -0.10 -12.32 2.40
C THR A 16 -0.05 -12.04 0.91
N LEU A 17 0.87 -11.19 0.47
CA LEU A 17 1.08 -10.89 -0.94
C LEU A 17 1.50 -12.14 -1.73
N ALA A 18 2.40 -12.95 -1.18
CA ALA A 18 2.80 -14.21 -1.82
C ALA A 18 1.65 -15.23 -1.98
N LYS A 19 0.59 -15.14 -1.18
CA LYS A 19 -0.55 -16.06 -1.26
C LYS A 19 -1.63 -15.59 -2.23
N ASN A 20 -1.80 -14.27 -2.34
CA ASN A 20 -2.93 -13.69 -3.06
C ASN A 20 -2.55 -13.11 -4.43
N THR A 21 -1.29 -12.73 -4.62
CA THR A 21 -0.81 -12.19 -5.90
C THR A 21 -0.28 -13.29 -6.81
N THR A 22 -0.12 -12.96 -8.10
CA THR A 22 0.52 -13.83 -9.09
C THR A 22 1.99 -14.15 -8.74
N ILE A 23 2.63 -13.30 -7.92
CA ILE A 23 4.00 -13.51 -7.45
C ILE A 23 3.94 -14.32 -6.15
N SER A 24 4.08 -15.64 -6.26
CA SER A 24 4.07 -16.55 -5.11
C SER A 24 5.36 -16.51 -4.26
N ASP A 25 6.35 -15.73 -4.67
CA ASP A 25 7.64 -15.65 -3.99
C ASP A 25 7.60 -14.68 -2.79
N ARG A 26 7.53 -15.25 -1.59
CA ARG A 26 7.59 -14.47 -0.34
C ARG A 26 8.89 -13.69 -0.18
N ARG A 27 10.04 -14.25 -0.61
CA ARG A 27 11.34 -13.56 -0.47
C ARG A 27 11.38 -12.32 -1.34
N ARG A 28 10.79 -12.37 -2.55
CA ARG A 28 10.64 -11.21 -3.43
C ARG A 28 9.91 -10.07 -2.72
N TRP A 29 8.74 -10.36 -2.14
CA TRP A 29 7.98 -9.37 -1.37
C TRP A 29 8.73 -8.88 -0.13
N GLN A 30 9.49 -9.76 0.53
CA GLN A 30 10.34 -9.37 1.65
C GLN A 30 11.47 -8.41 1.21
N THR A 31 12.12 -8.66 0.08
CA THR A 31 13.13 -7.76 -0.49
C THR A 31 12.50 -6.41 -0.88
N VAL A 32 11.34 -6.42 -1.54
CA VAL A 32 10.56 -5.21 -1.84
C VAL A 32 10.14 -4.48 -0.57
N ALA A 33 9.97 -5.18 0.56
CA ALA A 33 9.70 -4.57 1.85
C ALA A 33 10.97 -4.02 2.54
N THR A 34 12.10 -4.72 2.55
CA THR A 34 13.24 -4.37 3.42
C THR A 34 14.49 -3.82 2.71
N ASP A 35 14.78 -4.26 1.49
CA ASP A 35 15.97 -3.87 0.74
C ASP A 35 15.80 -2.61 -0.13
N PHE A 36 16.19 -1.44 0.39
CA PHE A 36 16.10 -0.15 -0.32
C PHE A 36 17.02 -0.01 -1.55
N ARG A 37 17.94 -0.96 -1.75
CA ARG A 37 18.83 -0.98 -2.93
C ARG A 37 18.17 -1.65 -4.13
N THR A 38 17.16 -2.47 -3.89
CA THR A 38 16.40 -3.17 -4.92
C THR A 38 15.36 -2.24 -5.52
N LYS A 39 15.51 -1.96 -6.83
CA LYS A 39 14.47 -1.29 -7.61
C LYS A 39 13.23 -2.17 -7.72
N THR A 40 12.08 -1.59 -7.43
CA THR A 40 10.79 -2.29 -7.58
C THR A 40 10.42 -2.37 -9.05
N ARG A 41 10.01 -3.56 -9.51
CA ARG A 41 9.59 -3.73 -10.91
C ARG A 41 8.15 -3.27 -11.08
N VAL A 42 7.83 -2.87 -12.31
CA VAL A 42 6.43 -2.62 -12.71
C VAL A 42 5.58 -3.88 -12.53
N GLU A 43 6.15 -5.07 -12.70
CA GLU A 43 5.49 -6.35 -12.44
C GLU A 43 5.09 -6.52 -10.96
N ASP A 44 5.97 -6.11 -10.03
CA ASP A 44 5.69 -6.18 -8.59
C ASP A 44 4.50 -5.24 -8.25
N LEU A 45 4.48 -4.04 -8.83
CA LEU A 45 3.36 -3.10 -8.68
C LEU A 45 2.07 -3.65 -9.28
N ALA A 46 2.10 -4.14 -10.51
CA ALA A 46 0.92 -4.64 -11.21
C ALA A 46 0.31 -5.86 -10.48
N ALA A 47 1.15 -6.77 -9.97
CA ALA A 47 0.70 -7.91 -9.19
C ALA A 47 0.03 -7.48 -7.88
N LEU A 48 0.50 -6.41 -7.24
CA LEU A 48 -0.13 -5.86 -6.04
C LEU A 48 -1.46 -5.19 -6.37
N LEU A 49 -1.50 -4.29 -7.36
CA LEU A 49 -2.71 -3.54 -7.72
C LEU A 49 -3.81 -4.41 -8.32
N ALA A 50 -3.46 -5.57 -8.89
CA ALA A 50 -4.45 -6.54 -9.34
C ALA A 50 -5.29 -7.11 -8.17
N ILE A 51 -4.74 -7.12 -6.95
CA ILE A 51 -5.41 -7.64 -5.75
C ILE A 51 -5.88 -6.51 -4.85
N TYR A 52 -5.10 -5.45 -4.74
CA TYR A 52 -5.32 -4.30 -3.86
C TYR A 52 -5.33 -2.98 -4.65
N PRO A 53 -6.32 -2.77 -5.53
CA PRO A 53 -6.43 -1.55 -6.33
C PRO A 53 -6.67 -0.29 -5.49
N GLU A 54 -7.10 -0.43 -4.23
CA GLU A 54 -7.32 0.68 -3.30
C GLU A 54 -6.04 1.46 -2.94
N TYR A 55 -4.85 0.89 -3.20
CA TYR A 55 -3.58 1.59 -2.96
C TYR A 55 -3.00 2.24 -4.22
N GLU A 56 -3.66 2.15 -5.37
CA GLU A 56 -3.14 2.65 -6.66
C GLU A 56 -2.78 4.13 -6.60
N LEU A 57 -3.74 4.96 -6.20
CA LEU A 57 -3.58 6.41 -6.13
C LEU A 57 -2.46 6.80 -5.16
N TYR A 58 -2.38 6.11 -4.02
CA TYR A 58 -1.34 6.34 -3.04
C TYR A 58 0.04 5.98 -3.60
N ILE A 59 0.19 4.81 -4.22
CA ILE A 59 1.50 4.36 -4.69
C ILE A 59 1.98 5.26 -5.84
N ILE A 60 1.13 5.50 -6.84
CA ILE A 60 1.47 6.25 -8.05
C ILE A 60 1.60 7.74 -7.73
N HIS A 61 0.54 8.36 -7.23
CA HIS A 61 0.43 9.81 -7.07
C HIS A 61 0.85 10.29 -5.68
N GLY A 62 0.81 9.44 -4.66
CA GLY A 62 1.03 9.86 -3.27
C GLY A 62 -0.20 10.53 -2.67
N GLU A 63 -1.35 10.40 -3.33
CA GLU A 63 -2.62 10.98 -2.93
C GLU A 63 -3.55 9.86 -2.41
N THR A 64 -4.54 10.25 -1.62
CA THR A 64 -5.59 9.32 -1.14
C THR A 64 -6.94 9.94 -1.42
N ASP A 65 -7.91 9.10 -1.76
CA ASP A 65 -9.28 9.54 -2.06
C ASP A 65 -10.25 8.51 -1.48
N LEU A 66 -10.61 8.75 -0.22
CA LEU A 66 -11.49 7.87 0.55
C LEU A 66 -12.89 7.78 -0.05
N ALA A 67 -13.37 8.85 -0.69
CA ALA A 67 -14.66 8.86 -1.35
C ALA A 67 -14.70 7.89 -2.54
N ARG A 68 -13.54 7.60 -3.14
CA ARG A 68 -13.36 6.64 -4.24
C ARG A 68 -12.77 5.30 -3.79
N GLY A 69 -12.64 5.07 -2.47
CA GLY A 69 -12.06 3.86 -1.90
C GLY A 69 -10.54 3.75 -2.09
N GLN A 70 -9.84 4.86 -2.29
CA GLN A 70 -8.39 4.92 -2.40
C GLN A 70 -7.77 5.30 -1.04
N ILE A 71 -6.97 4.40 -0.47
CA ILE A 71 -6.43 4.49 0.89
C ILE A 71 -4.90 4.47 0.91
N SER A 72 -4.31 4.83 2.06
CA SER A 72 -2.87 4.68 2.31
C SER A 72 -2.62 3.72 3.48
N PRO A 73 -1.44 3.06 3.53
CA PRO A 73 -1.03 2.20 4.63
C PRO A 73 -0.74 3.05 5.88
N GLY A 74 -1.81 3.38 6.61
CA GLY A 74 -1.76 4.25 7.79
C GLY A 74 -3.06 5.01 7.97
N VAL A 75 -3.67 5.46 6.86
CA VAL A 75 -5.03 5.99 6.83
C VAL A 75 -5.98 4.85 6.50
N THR A 76 -6.39 4.12 7.54
CA THR A 76 -7.52 3.18 7.44
C THR A 76 -8.82 3.94 7.68
N GLU A 77 -9.97 3.41 7.27
CA GLU A 77 -11.30 4.01 7.51
C GLU A 77 -11.54 4.47 8.97
N ALA A 78 -10.77 3.95 9.93
CA ALA A 78 -10.74 4.37 11.33
C ALA A 78 -10.24 5.82 11.54
N ASP A 79 -9.31 6.32 10.72
CA ASP A 79 -8.77 7.68 10.81
C ASP A 79 -9.76 8.72 10.24
N VAL A 80 -10.61 8.29 9.30
CA VAL A 80 -11.67 9.11 8.69
C VAL A 80 -12.76 9.47 9.69
N ARG A 81 -13.09 8.55 10.60
CA ARG A 81 -14.00 8.84 11.72
C ARG A 81 -13.44 9.89 12.68
N LEU A 82 -12.12 10.05 12.76
CA LEU A 82 -11.48 11.05 13.61
C LEU A 82 -11.33 12.40 12.89
N ALA A 83 -11.05 12.40 11.58
CA ALA A 83 -10.99 13.60 10.75
C ALA A 83 -12.36 14.27 10.53
N GLY A 84 -13.46 13.51 10.64
CA GLY A 84 -14.82 14.01 10.57
C GLY A 84 -15.40 14.56 11.88
N ASP A 85 -14.75 14.33 13.03
CA ASP A 85 -15.31 14.64 14.37
C ASP A 85 -14.40 15.52 15.27
N GLY A 86 -13.30 16.08 14.75
CA GLY A 86 -12.26 16.63 15.64
C GLY A 86 -11.41 17.79 15.16
N ALA A 87 -11.85 18.59 14.18
CA ALA A 87 -11.30 19.95 13.99
C ALA A 87 -12.10 20.97 14.81
N GLY A 88 -12.26 20.70 16.11
CA GLY A 88 -12.99 21.52 17.06
C GLY A 88 -12.20 21.68 18.37
N SER A 89 -11.44 22.77 18.43
CA SER A 89 -11.04 23.52 19.64
C SER A 89 -10.38 22.77 20.81
N ARG A 90 -9.08 23.03 21.04
CA ARG A 90 -8.60 23.79 22.21
C ARG A 90 -7.15 24.24 22.06
#